data_AF-A0A849KE38-F1
#
_entry.id   AF-A0A849KE38-F1
#
_cell.length_a   1.000
_cell.length_b   1.000
_cell.length_c   1.000
_cell.angle_alpha   90.00
_cell.angle_beta   90.00
_cell.angle_gamma   90.00
#
_symmetry.space_group_name_H-M   'P 1'
#
loop_
_entity.id
_entity.type
_entity.pdbx_description
1 polymer ?
#
loop_
_entity_poly.entity_id
_entity_poly.type
_entity_poly.pdbx_seq_one_letter_code
_entity_poly.pdbx_strand_id
1 'polypeptide(L)' 'MTSADYRIESTQPIAGRFWPAAGSRQLSVKDRALAISLAAKSFTRSSEIRVVHVPTGEVVFRKPPHRAETGAEDF' A
#
# COMPACT_ATOMS: atom_id res chain seq x y z
N MET A 1 17.46 14.12 -10.55
CA MET A 1 16.49 13.47 -9.63
C MET A 1 16.30 12.04 -10.12
N THR A 2 16.65 11.04 -9.33
CA THR A 2 16.44 9.64 -9.75
C THR A 2 14.94 9.36 -9.81
N SER A 3 14.42 9.04 -10.98
CA SER A 3 13.04 8.60 -11.14
C SER A 3 12.78 7.44 -10.18
N ALA A 4 11.71 7.49 -9.41
CA ALA A 4 11.30 6.35 -8.62
C ALA A 4 10.51 5.41 -9.54
N ASP A 5 10.93 4.15 -9.62
CA ASP A 5 10.33 3.18 -10.54
C ASP A 5 9.01 2.61 -10.02
N TYR A 6 8.77 2.69 -8.71
CA TYR A 6 7.56 2.15 -8.08
C TYR A 6 6.89 3.19 -7.17
N ARG A 7 5.56 3.24 -7.21
CA ARG A 7 4.74 4.08 -6.34
C ARG A 7 3.70 3.24 -5.63
N ILE A 8 3.72 3.29 -4.32
CA ILE A 8 2.68 2.72 -3.48
C ILE A 8 1.57 3.75 -3.35
N GLU A 9 0.31 3.34 -3.51
CA GLU A 9 -0.86 4.22 -3.51
C GLU A 9 -2.03 3.64 -2.70
N SER A 10 -2.82 4.51 -2.08
CA SER A 10 -4.08 4.19 -1.44
C SER A 10 -5.02 5.40 -1.49
N THR A 11 -6.33 5.16 -1.52
CA THR A 11 -7.34 6.22 -1.45
C THR A 11 -7.54 6.77 -0.04
N GLN A 12 -7.14 6.01 1.00
CA GLN A 12 -7.12 6.44 2.39
C GLN A 12 -5.68 6.60 2.92
N PRO A 13 -5.51 7.38 4.00
CA PRO A 13 -4.28 7.39 4.77
C PRO A 13 -3.72 5.99 5.04
N ILE A 14 -2.45 5.79 4.71
CA ILE A 14 -1.74 4.55 5.02
C ILE A 14 -1.07 4.72 6.39
N ALA A 15 -1.23 3.72 7.24
CA ALA A 15 -0.54 3.61 8.52
C ALA A 15 0.45 2.44 8.48
N GLY A 16 1.58 2.57 9.16
CA GLY A 16 2.55 1.48 9.27
C GLY A 16 3.83 1.94 9.96
N ARG A 17 4.50 1.02 10.64
CA ARG A 17 5.75 1.31 11.37
C ARG A 17 6.87 1.83 10.47
N PHE A 18 6.89 1.37 9.22
CA PHE A 18 7.87 1.74 8.19
C PHE A 18 7.33 2.79 7.21
N TRP A 19 6.18 3.40 7.52
CA TRP A 19 5.58 4.41 6.67
C TRP A 19 6.14 5.80 7.04
N PRO A 20 6.64 6.59 6.08
CA PRO A 20 7.46 7.77 6.37
C PRO A 20 6.71 8.91 7.05
N ALA A 21 5.39 8.99 6.91
CA ALA A 21 4.57 9.92 7.68
C ALA A 21 3.15 9.38 7.88
N ALA A 22 2.63 9.57 9.10
CA ALA A 22 1.22 9.30 9.39
C ALA A 22 0.35 10.16 8.48
N GLY A 23 -0.55 9.55 7.71
CA GLY A 23 -1.42 10.28 6.79
C GLY A 23 -1.02 10.22 5.32
N SER A 24 0.22 9.85 4.99
CA SER A 24 0.68 9.76 3.60
C SER A 24 -0.07 8.67 2.83
N ARG A 25 -0.66 9.06 1.69
CA ARG A 25 -1.41 8.18 0.79
C ARG A 25 -0.57 7.53 -0.29
N GLN A 26 0.64 8.06 -0.49
CA GLN A 26 1.56 7.58 -1.51
C GLN A 26 3.00 7.52 -1.00
N LEU A 27 3.77 6.58 -1.53
CA LEU A 27 5.20 6.45 -1.27
C LEU A 27 5.93 5.99 -2.53
N SER A 28 6.92 6.78 -2.97
CA SER A 28 7.76 6.46 -4.12
C SER A 28 9.00 5.69 -3.68
N VAL A 29 9.29 4.58 -4.36
CA VAL A 29 10.35 3.63 -4.04
C VAL A 29 11.05 3.21 -5.34
N LYS A 30 12.36 3.00 -5.31
CA LYS A 30 13.12 2.55 -6.49
C LYS A 30 13.08 1.04 -6.71
N ASP A 31 12.98 0.29 -5.61
CA ASP A 31 13.03 -1.17 -5.64
C ASP A 31 11.63 -1.79 -5.53
N ARG A 32 11.38 -2.79 -6.38
CA ARG A 32 10.09 -3.51 -6.44
C ARG A 32 9.82 -4.27 -5.15
N ALA A 33 10.80 -5.03 -4.67
CA ALA A 33 10.63 -5.90 -3.51
C ALA A 33 10.40 -5.08 -2.23
N LEU A 34 11.09 -3.95 -2.11
CA LEU A 34 10.88 -2.98 -1.04
C LEU A 34 9.48 -2.35 -1.11
N ALA A 35 9.04 -1.91 -2.29
CA ALA A 35 7.71 -1.34 -2.48
C ALA A 35 6.59 -2.32 -2.09
N ILE A 36 6.72 -3.58 -2.51
CA ILE A 36 5.80 -4.66 -2.16
C ILE A 36 5.84 -4.94 -0.66
N SER A 37 7.02 -5.03 -0.06
CA SER A 37 7.17 -5.30 1.38
C SER A 37 6.55 -4.20 2.24
N LEU A 38 6.71 -2.93 1.84
CA LEU A 38 6.11 -1.78 2.50
C LEU A 38 4.59 -1.78 2.35
N ALA A 39 4.06 -2.06 1.16
CA ALA A 39 2.63 -2.19 0.91
C ALA A 39 1.99 -3.37 1.68
N ALA A 40 2.70 -4.49 1.76
CA ALA A 40 2.24 -5.68 2.46
C ALA A 40 2.19 -5.46 3.99
N LYS A 41 3.18 -4.74 4.55
CA LYS A 41 3.29 -4.45 5.98
C LYS A 41 2.53 -3.19 6.43
N SER A 42 1.95 -2.43 5.51
CA SER A 42 1.14 -1.26 5.84
C SER A 42 -0.35 -1.63 6.00
N PHE A 43 -1.09 -0.77 6.68
CA PHE A 43 -2.50 -0.98 7.00
C PHE A 43 -3.31 0.25 6.61
N THR A 44 -4.54 0.01 6.14
CA THR A 44 -5.58 1.02 5.95
C THR A 44 -6.86 0.46 6.56
N ARG A 45 -7.82 1.34 6.90
CA ARG A 45 -9.09 0.89 7.49
C ARG A 45 -10.03 0.27 6.47
N SER A 46 -10.12 0.83 5.26
CA SER A 46 -11.14 0.42 4.30
C SER A 46 -10.73 0.67 2.84
N SER A 47 -9.44 0.87 2.59
CA SER A 47 -8.90 1.10 1.25
C SER A 47 -7.91 0.03 0.83
N GLU A 48 -7.91 -0.20 -0.47
CA GLU A 48 -6.89 -0.98 -1.13
C GLU A 48 -5.55 -0.24 -1.14
N ILE A 49 -4.46 -0.98 -0.97
CA ILE A 49 -3.10 -0.51 -1.20
C ILE A 49 -2.58 -1.15 -2.48
N ARG A 50 -2.06 -0.35 -3.39
CA ARG A 50 -1.50 -0.80 -4.68
C ARG A 50 -0.03 -0.42 -4.78
N VAL A 51 0.74 -1.21 -5.50
CA VAL A 51 2.08 -0.84 -5.97
C VAL A 51 2.02 -0.73 -7.49
N VAL A 52 2.35 0.45 -8.00
CA VAL A 52 2.33 0.79 -9.42
C VAL A 52 3.76 0.95 -9.90
N HIS A 53 4.13 0.30 -11.00
CA HIS A 53 5.36 0.57 -11.72
C HIS A 53 5.17 1.87 -12.52
N VAL A 54 5.86 2.93 -12.13
CA VAL A 54 5.64 4.30 -12.65
C VAL A 54 5.89 4.40 -14.17
N PRO A 55 6.94 3.79 -14.75
CA PRO A 55 7.18 3.88 -16.19
C PRO A 55 6.09 3.24 -17.06
N THR A 56 5.45 2.16 -16.60
CA THR A 56 4.45 1.41 -17.40
C THR A 56 3.02 1.62 -16.95
N GLY A 57 2.79 2.13 -15.73
CA GLY A 57 1.47 2.19 -15.09
C GLY A 57 0.96 0.84 -14.59
N GLU A 58 1.75 -0.23 -14.66
CA GLU A 58 1.32 -1.57 -14.27
C GLU A 58 1.19 -1.70 -12.75
N VAL A 59 0.10 -2.32 -12.28
CA VAL A 59 -0.07 -2.67 -10.86
C VAL A 59 0.64 -4.00 -10.58
N VAL A 60 1.82 -3.93 -10.00
CA VAL A 60 2.66 -5.11 -9.71
C VAL A 60 2.28 -5.81 -8.40
N PHE A 61 1.49 -5.16 -7.55
CA PHE A 61 0.95 -5.72 -6.32
C PHE A 61 -0.32 -5.00 -5.89
N ARG A 62 -1.25 -5.76 -5.33
CA ARG A 62 -2.55 -5.27 -4.86
C ARG A 62 -2.89 -5.95 -3.53
N LYS A 63 -3.07 -5.15 -2.49
CA LYS A 63 -3.53 -5.57 -1.17
C LYS A 63 -4.94 -5.04 -0.96
N PRO A 64 -5.97 -5.91 -0.94
CA PRO A 64 -7.35 -5.48 -0.75
C PRO A 64 -7.51 -4.79 0.60
N PRO A 65 -8.57 -3.97 0.78
CA PRO A 65 -8.89 -3.43 2.09
C PRO A 65 -8.97 -4.56 3.10
N HIS A 66 -8.47 -4.30 4.32
CA HIS A 66 -8.67 -5.21 5.42
C HIS A 66 -10.17 -5.21 5.71
N ARG A 67 -10.91 -6.18 5.14
CA ARG A 67 -12.23 -6.52 5.65
C ARG A 67 -11.96 -6.92 7.08
N ALA A 68 -12.34 -6.07 8.04
CA ALA A 68 -12.52 -6.57 9.39
C ALA A 68 -13.44 -7.76 9.23
N GLU A 69 -12.92 -8.95 9.46
CA GLU A 69 -13.70 -10.16 9.54
C GLU A 69 -14.63 -9.89 10.72
N THR A 70 -15.83 -9.39 10.44
CA THR A 70 -16.91 -9.40 11.41
C THR A 70 -17.11 -10.87 11.68
N GLY A 71 -16.58 -11.34 12.81
CA GLY A 71 -17.02 -12.56 13.43
C GLY A 71 -18.52 -12.40 13.67
N ALA A 72 -19.31 -12.88 12.72
CA ALA A 72 -20.66 -13.33 12.99
C ALA A 72 -20.50 -14.65 13.74
N GLU A 73 -20.10 -14.56 15.00
CA GLU A 73 -20.31 -15.64 15.97
C GLU A 73 -21.78 -15.50 16.39
N ASP A 74 -22.66 -16.11 15.59
CA ASP A 74 -24.06 -16.34 15.94
C ASP A 74 -24.14 -17.81 16.36
N PHE A 75 -24.01 -18.09 17.66
CA PHE A 75 -24.45 -19.31 18.35
C PHE A 75 -24.62 -19.05 19.85
#